data_AF-A0A3D0U1X6-F1
#
_entry.id   AF-A0A3D0U1X6-F1
#
_cell.length_a   1.000
_cell.length_b   1.000
_cell.length_c   1.000
_cell.angle_alpha   90.00
_cell.angle_beta   90.00
_cell.angle_gamma   90.00
#
_symmetry.space_group_name_H-M   'P 1'
#
loop_
_entity.id
_entity.type
_entity.pdbx_description
1 polymer ?
#
loop_
_entity_poly.entity_id
_entity_poly.type
_entity_poly.pdbx_seq_one_letter_code
_entity_poly.pdbx_strand_id
1 'polypeptide(L)'
;LGDPLPFSERPISNRHFVTPVPLQAQSQTIIYLRIQSENTLIVPLRFWTREAFYQIGQRNLIGQGLYFGVLLVMVLYNLFIYVSVRHRSYLYYAGAVAAVGLFMAALQGIGFQYLWPDLPWINNRILILSVAIYGVCAAAFTLSLLYLKSKSPPHYRMVRAVAWLFIMVGGSVFVVAYEYAVIFAGVVCILSAVSGVLAGRATLRKGQIQARYLILANITILISGLIFIANKSGIMSLNWLTANILPVGFMFLVVLFSFALADRINQERRQKFAARNQALRNEQRAHDEHERFLRAQYEAKVEELNANRKLHEQRADSRAKSEFLATMSH
;
A
#
# COMPACT_ATOMS: atom_id res chain seq x y z
N LEU A 1 19.70 4.08 -35.06
CA LEU A 1 18.61 4.16 -34.07
C LEU A 1 18.46 2.79 -33.42
N GLY A 2 18.34 2.76 -32.10
CA GLY A 2 18.12 1.50 -31.38
C GLY A 2 18.28 1.69 -29.88
N ASP A 3 17.83 0.70 -29.13
CA ASP A 3 17.90 0.66 -27.67
C ASP A 3 19.31 0.51 -27.06
N PRO A 4 20.36 -0.02 -27.75
CA PRO A 4 21.70 -0.05 -27.17
C PRO A 4 22.44 1.29 -27.23
N LEU A 5 21.93 2.27 -27.98
CA LEU A 5 22.56 3.58 -28.15
C LEU A 5 22.09 4.56 -27.06
N PRO A 6 22.93 5.51 -26.63
CA PRO A 6 22.53 6.61 -25.75
C PRO A 6 21.34 7.40 -26.30
N PHE A 7 20.52 7.97 -25.40
CA PHE A 7 19.35 8.75 -25.83
C PHE A 7 19.73 9.97 -26.69
N SER A 8 20.89 10.56 -26.43
CA SER A 8 21.42 11.74 -27.14
C SER A 8 21.71 11.49 -28.63
N GLU A 9 21.90 10.23 -29.06
CA GLU A 9 22.10 9.89 -30.48
C GLU A 9 20.80 9.92 -31.31
N ARG A 10 19.65 10.18 -30.68
CA ARG A 10 18.37 10.27 -31.38
C ARG A 10 18.30 11.58 -32.18
N PRO A 11 17.92 11.55 -33.47
CA PRO A 11 17.80 12.76 -34.32
C PRO A 11 16.82 13.80 -33.76
N ILE A 12 15.79 13.35 -33.05
CA ILE A 12 14.85 14.19 -32.33
C ILE A 12 14.76 13.64 -30.91
N SER A 13 14.93 14.50 -29.90
CA SER A 13 14.80 14.16 -28.48
C SER A 13 13.35 13.81 -28.12
N ASN A 14 12.95 12.61 -28.51
CA ASN A 14 11.63 12.05 -28.26
C ASN A 14 11.76 10.62 -27.74
N ARG A 15 10.87 10.23 -26.83
CA ARG A 15 10.76 8.86 -26.31
C ARG A 15 10.52 7.82 -27.40
N HIS A 16 9.83 8.19 -28.48
CA HIS A 16 9.66 7.36 -29.67
C HIS A 16 10.78 7.66 -30.67
N PHE A 17 11.12 6.68 -31.51
CA PHE A 17 12.04 6.90 -32.62
C PHE A 17 11.34 7.73 -33.70
N VAL A 18 11.75 9.00 -33.83
CA VAL A 18 11.20 9.95 -34.82
C VAL A 18 12.33 10.41 -35.72
N THR A 19 12.13 10.24 -37.02
CA THR A 19 13.08 10.71 -38.04
C THR A 19 12.35 11.67 -38.97
N PRO A 20 12.89 12.87 -39.24
CA PRO A 20 12.33 13.74 -40.26
C PRO A 20 12.52 13.09 -41.63
N VAL A 21 11.45 13.05 -42.42
CA VAL A 21 11.49 12.56 -43.80
C VAL A 21 11.30 13.76 -44.72
N PRO A 22 12.34 14.25 -45.39
CA PRO A 22 12.19 15.31 -46.38
C PRO A 22 11.46 14.75 -47.61
N LEU A 23 10.21 15.14 -47.79
CA LEU A 23 9.41 14.80 -48.97
C LEU A 23 9.40 16.00 -49.92
N GLN A 24 9.83 15.80 -51.16
CA GLN A 24 9.67 16.82 -52.21
C GLN A 24 8.26 16.73 -52.80
N ALA A 25 7.64 17.89 -53.04
CA ALA A 25 6.33 17.96 -53.65
C ALA A 25 6.32 17.22 -55.00
N GLN A 26 5.27 16.42 -55.25
CA GLN A 26 5.06 15.68 -56.51
C GLN A 26 6.15 14.63 -56.83
N SER A 27 7.00 14.26 -55.87
CA SER A 27 7.96 13.15 -56.03
C SER A 27 7.44 11.87 -55.37
N GLN A 28 7.76 10.71 -55.97
CA GLN A 28 7.61 9.42 -55.29
C GLN A 28 8.90 9.10 -54.54
N THR A 29 8.81 9.01 -53.20
CA THR A 29 9.95 8.65 -52.34
C THR A 29 9.72 7.25 -51.77
N ILE A 30 10.66 6.33 -52.01
CA ILE A 30 10.64 4.98 -51.43
C ILE A 30 11.53 4.97 -50.19
N ILE A 31 10.99 4.52 -49.05
CA ILE A 31 11.70 4.46 -47.77
C ILE A 31 11.87 3.01 -47.37
N TYR A 32 13.11 2.57 -47.25
CA TYR A 32 13.44 1.24 -46.74
C TYR A 32 13.68 1.29 -45.24
N LEU A 33 13.05 0.39 -44.50
CA LEU A 33 13.23 0.26 -43.05
C LEU A 33 13.66 -1.17 -42.73
N ARG A 34 14.85 -1.32 -42.14
CA ARG A 34 15.32 -2.58 -41.57
C ARG A 34 15.14 -2.54 -40.06
N ILE A 35 14.38 -3.52 -39.54
CA ILE A 35 14.13 -3.67 -38.11
C ILE A 35 14.73 -5.01 -37.67
N GLN A 36 15.53 -4.97 -36.62
CA GLN A 36 16.06 -6.15 -35.96
C GLN A 36 15.69 -6.06 -34.47
N SER A 37 15.07 -7.10 -33.93
CA SER A 37 14.64 -7.17 -32.54
C SER A 37 14.86 -8.59 -32.04
N GLU A 38 15.35 -8.71 -30.81
CA GLU A 38 15.44 -10.00 -30.12
C GLU A 38 14.05 -10.47 -29.64
N ASN A 39 13.09 -9.54 -29.49
CA ASN A 39 11.75 -9.85 -28.99
C ASN A 39 10.65 -9.55 -30.03
N THR A 40 9.43 -10.08 -29.78
CA THR A 40 8.23 -9.72 -30.52
C THR A 40 8.02 -8.21 -30.53
N LEU A 41 8.16 -7.60 -31.69
CA LEU A 41 8.11 -6.15 -31.87
C LEU A 41 6.93 -5.79 -32.76
N ILE A 42 6.00 -5.02 -32.21
CA ILE A 42 4.99 -4.33 -33.01
C ILE A 42 5.55 -2.94 -33.31
N VAL A 43 5.81 -2.65 -34.59
CA VAL A 43 6.29 -1.34 -35.04
C VAL A 43 5.16 -0.62 -35.77
N PRO A 44 4.32 0.14 -35.06
CA PRO A 44 3.29 0.94 -35.71
C PRO A 44 3.97 2.12 -36.41
N LEU A 45 4.10 2.05 -37.73
CA LEU A 45 4.59 3.16 -38.55
C LEU A 45 3.47 4.17 -38.76
N ARG A 46 3.73 5.43 -38.42
CA ARG A 46 2.79 6.54 -38.62
C ARG A 46 3.51 7.75 -39.16
N PHE A 47 2.95 8.35 -40.19
CA PHE A 47 3.39 9.64 -40.70
C PHE A 47 2.59 10.74 -40.01
N TRP A 48 3.29 11.79 -39.59
CA TRP A 48 2.69 12.96 -38.96
C TRP A 48 3.22 14.21 -39.64
N THR A 49 2.35 15.20 -39.82
CA THR A 49 2.81 16.58 -40.04
C THR A 49 3.47 17.08 -38.76
N ARG A 50 4.36 18.07 -38.88
CA ARG A 50 5.08 18.64 -37.73
C ARG A 50 4.10 19.18 -36.67
N GLU A 51 3.05 19.89 -37.09
CA GLU A 51 2.04 20.43 -36.18
C GLU A 51 1.27 19.32 -35.45
N ALA A 52 0.78 18.31 -36.18
CA ALA A 52 0.02 17.21 -35.58
C ALA A 52 0.88 16.42 -34.58
N PHE A 53 2.15 16.20 -34.90
CA PHE A 53 3.10 15.55 -34.02
C PHE A 53 3.25 16.29 -32.68
N TYR A 54 3.45 17.62 -32.72
CA TYR A 54 3.59 18.41 -31.51
C TYR A 54 2.28 18.50 -30.70
N GLN A 55 1.12 18.68 -31.35
CA GLN A 55 -0.17 18.75 -30.65
C GLN A 55 -0.50 17.45 -29.90
N ILE A 56 -0.28 16.29 -30.54
CA ILE A 56 -0.51 14.98 -29.91
C ILE A 56 0.52 14.71 -28.82
N GLY A 57 1.79 15.08 -29.07
CA GLY A 57 2.86 14.99 -28.07
C GLY A 57 2.53 15.76 -26.79
N GLN A 58 2.04 17.00 -26.93
CA GLN A 58 1.69 17.87 -25.80
C GLN A 58 0.52 17.29 -24.98
N ARG A 59 -0.55 16.82 -25.62
CA ARG A 59 -1.67 16.16 -24.92
C ARG A 59 -1.22 14.94 -24.13
N ASN A 60 -0.36 14.12 -24.72
CA ASN A 60 0.18 12.94 -24.05
C ASN A 60 1.08 13.31 -22.86
N LEU A 61 1.89 14.36 -22.99
CA LEU A 61 2.78 14.83 -21.93
C LEU A 61 1.99 15.35 -20.72
N ILE A 62 0.89 16.08 -20.94
CA ILE A 62 0.00 16.54 -19.86
C ILE A 62 -0.60 15.36 -19.11
N GLY A 63 -1.14 14.36 -19.83
CA GLY A 63 -1.71 13.16 -19.21
C GLY A 63 -0.69 12.38 -18.38
N GLN A 64 0.55 12.27 -18.87
CA GLN A 64 1.63 11.65 -18.12
C GLN A 64 2.07 12.47 -16.91
N GLY A 65 2.19 13.79 -17.05
CA GLY A 65 2.51 14.69 -15.95
C GLY A 65 1.51 14.54 -14.80
N LEU A 66 0.21 14.48 -15.12
CA LEU A 66 -0.83 14.21 -14.13
C LEU A 66 -0.67 12.82 -13.50
N TYR A 67 -0.43 11.78 -14.32
CA TYR A 67 -0.23 10.41 -13.84
C TYR A 67 0.92 10.29 -12.84
N PHE A 68 2.11 10.77 -13.21
CA PHE A 68 3.29 10.74 -12.35
C PHE A 68 3.17 11.68 -11.15
N GLY A 69 2.50 12.83 -11.31
CA GLY A 69 2.19 13.74 -10.21
C GLY A 69 1.35 13.07 -9.12
N VAL A 70 0.30 12.33 -9.50
CA VAL A 70 -0.52 11.57 -8.54
C VAL A 70 0.31 10.49 -7.83
N LEU A 71 1.14 9.74 -8.56
CA LEU A 71 2.02 8.74 -7.94
C LEU A 71 3.00 9.38 -6.95
N LEU A 72 3.63 10.49 -7.33
CA LEU A 72 4.58 11.20 -6.48
C LEU A 72 3.91 11.70 -5.19
N VAL A 73 2.74 12.34 -5.30
CA VAL A 73 1.97 12.78 -4.14
C VAL A 73 1.59 11.60 -3.25
N MET A 74 1.18 10.46 -3.83
CA MET A 74 0.85 9.26 -3.05
C MET A 74 2.06 8.70 -2.29
N VAL A 75 3.25 8.67 -2.90
CA VAL A 75 4.49 8.25 -2.23
C VAL A 75 4.81 9.21 -1.07
N LEU A 76 4.88 10.52 -1.33
CA LEU A 76 5.25 11.52 -0.33
C LEU A 76 4.24 11.56 0.83
N TYR A 77 2.95 11.53 0.52
CA TYR A 77 1.87 11.48 1.50
C TYR A 77 1.99 10.25 2.42
N ASN A 78 2.23 9.07 1.84
CA ASN A 78 2.36 7.85 2.64
C ASN A 78 3.67 7.80 3.43
N LEU A 79 4.76 8.39 2.95
CA LEU A 79 5.98 8.57 3.73
C LEU A 79 5.77 9.52 4.91
N PHE A 80 5.03 10.61 4.73
CA PHE A 80 4.67 11.52 5.83
C PHE A 80 3.82 10.80 6.89
N ILE A 81 2.83 10.01 6.46
CA ILE A 81 2.05 9.17 7.39
C ILE A 81 2.92 8.11 8.06
N TYR A 82 3.87 7.51 7.34
CA TYR A 82 4.81 6.57 7.94
C TYR A 82 5.61 7.23 9.07
N VAL A 83 6.10 8.45 8.90
CA VAL A 83 6.81 9.17 9.97
C VAL A 83 5.90 9.41 11.18
N SER A 84 4.63 9.71 10.95
CA SER A 84 3.65 10.01 12.01
C SER A 84 3.15 8.76 12.76
N VAL A 85 2.80 7.70 12.03
CA VAL A 85 2.17 6.47 12.57
C VAL A 85 3.22 5.38 12.87
N ARG A 86 4.38 5.44 12.22
CA ARG A 86 5.49 4.46 12.27
C ARG A 86 5.10 3.02 11.95
N HIS A 87 4.01 2.84 11.19
CA HIS A 87 3.56 1.52 10.77
C HIS A 87 4.16 1.12 9.41
N ARG A 88 4.84 -0.03 9.35
CA ARG A 88 5.61 -0.48 8.17
C ARG A 88 4.78 -0.64 6.89
N SER A 89 3.46 -0.86 6.97
CA SER A 89 2.60 -0.96 5.79
C SER A 89 2.66 0.29 4.90
N TYR A 90 2.80 1.49 5.48
CA TYR A 90 2.91 2.73 4.72
C TYR A 90 4.20 2.80 3.90
N LEU A 91 5.31 2.33 4.47
CA LEU A 91 6.60 2.27 3.78
C LEU A 91 6.56 1.27 2.62
N TYR A 92 6.00 0.07 2.85
CA TYR A 92 5.84 -0.94 1.79
C TYR A 92 4.90 -0.47 0.69
N TYR A 93 3.82 0.24 1.03
CA TYR A 93 2.95 0.87 0.05
C TYR A 93 3.69 1.93 -0.77
N ALA A 94 4.38 2.87 -0.11
CA ALA A 94 5.14 3.92 -0.80
C ALA A 94 6.20 3.31 -1.75
N GLY A 95 6.91 2.27 -1.32
CA GLY A 95 7.84 1.52 -2.16
C GLY A 95 7.17 0.85 -3.35
N ALA A 96 5.99 0.26 -3.16
CA ALA A 96 5.21 -0.32 -4.26
C ALA A 96 4.77 0.74 -5.28
N VAL A 97 4.25 1.88 -4.82
CA VAL A 97 3.84 3.00 -5.70
C VAL A 97 5.03 3.59 -6.46
N ALA A 98 6.17 3.76 -5.79
CA ALA A 98 7.40 4.21 -6.43
C ALA A 98 7.88 3.23 -7.51
N ALA A 99 7.83 1.93 -7.24
CA ALA A 99 8.17 0.89 -8.21
C ALA A 99 7.22 0.86 -9.41
N VAL A 100 5.92 1.12 -9.21
CA VAL A 100 4.95 1.32 -10.30
C VAL A 100 5.31 2.52 -11.17
N GLY A 101 5.68 3.64 -10.53
CA GLY A 101 6.18 4.82 -11.23
C GLY A 101 7.41 4.49 -12.07
N LEU A 102 8.40 3.81 -11.48
CA LEU A 102 9.62 3.42 -12.19
C LEU A 102 9.33 2.48 -13.37
N PHE A 103 8.46 1.49 -13.17
CA PHE A 103 7.99 0.58 -14.22
C PHE A 103 7.33 1.35 -15.37
N MET A 104 6.43 2.28 -15.07
CA MET A 104 5.76 3.08 -16.10
C MET A 104 6.68 4.07 -16.81
N ALA A 105 7.63 4.66 -16.08
CA ALA A 105 8.63 5.56 -16.66
C ALA A 105 9.50 4.80 -17.67
N ALA A 106 9.90 3.58 -17.33
CA ALA A 106 10.63 2.69 -18.22
C ALA A 106 9.78 2.24 -19.41
N LEU A 107 8.57 1.71 -19.16
CA LEU A 107 7.68 1.17 -20.19
C LEU A 107 7.28 2.22 -21.23
N GLN A 108 7.09 3.48 -20.82
CA GLN A 108 6.71 4.58 -21.71
C GLN A 108 7.91 5.32 -22.30
N GLY A 109 9.14 4.96 -21.93
CA GLY A 109 10.38 5.60 -22.40
C GLY A 109 10.66 7.00 -21.81
N ILE A 110 9.85 7.46 -20.86
CA ILE A 110 10.02 8.76 -20.18
C ILE A 110 11.26 8.73 -19.28
N GLY A 111 11.49 7.60 -18.61
CA GLY A 111 12.66 7.41 -17.75
C GLY A 111 13.96 7.52 -18.53
N PHE A 112 14.02 6.89 -19.72
CA PHE A 112 15.18 7.03 -20.60
C PHE A 112 15.33 8.45 -21.15
N GLN A 113 14.23 9.17 -21.39
CA GLN A 113 14.29 10.55 -21.87
C GLN A 113 14.79 11.56 -20.83
N TYR A 114 14.43 11.39 -19.54
CA TYR A 114 14.66 12.44 -18.52
C TYR A 114 15.47 12.00 -17.29
N LEU A 115 15.45 10.72 -16.90
CA LEU A 115 16.07 10.27 -15.65
C LEU A 115 17.42 9.56 -15.86
N TRP A 116 17.57 8.76 -16.93
CA TRP A 116 18.79 7.99 -17.20
C TRP A 116 19.17 7.95 -18.70
N PRO A 117 19.25 9.09 -19.40
CA PRO A 117 19.49 9.14 -20.86
C PRO A 117 20.81 8.50 -21.31
N ASP A 118 21.82 8.52 -20.45
CA ASP A 118 23.18 8.05 -20.76
C ASP A 118 23.43 6.61 -20.30
N LEU A 119 22.42 5.91 -19.78
CA LEU A 119 22.55 4.57 -19.21
C LEU A 119 21.65 3.54 -19.93
N PRO A 120 21.92 3.20 -21.21
CA PRO A 120 21.13 2.20 -21.97
C PRO A 120 21.06 0.83 -21.28
N TRP A 121 22.15 0.42 -20.62
CA TRP A 121 22.23 -0.84 -19.89
C TRP A 121 21.25 -0.91 -18.71
N ILE A 122 20.94 0.24 -18.08
CA ILE A 122 19.90 0.33 -17.04
C ILE A 122 18.53 0.23 -17.70
N ASN A 123 18.31 0.94 -18.81
CA ASN A 123 17.02 1.01 -19.48
C ASN A 123 16.47 -0.39 -19.86
N ASN A 124 17.35 -1.30 -20.29
CA ASN A 124 16.95 -2.66 -20.65
C ASN A 124 16.61 -3.55 -19.44
N ARG A 125 17.08 -3.19 -18.24
CA ARG A 125 16.95 -3.99 -17.00
C ARG A 125 15.92 -3.44 -16.03
N ILE A 126 15.74 -2.13 -16.03
CA ILE A 126 14.94 -1.38 -15.05
C ILE A 126 13.47 -1.81 -15.06
N LEU A 127 12.95 -2.26 -16.19
CA LEU A 127 11.58 -2.75 -16.32
C LEU A 127 11.35 -3.98 -15.43
N ILE A 128 12.22 -4.99 -15.52
CA ILE A 128 12.13 -6.22 -14.70
C ILE A 128 12.47 -5.92 -13.24
N LEU A 129 13.48 -5.09 -12.98
CA LEU A 129 13.83 -4.68 -11.62
C LEU A 129 12.68 -3.95 -10.93
N SER A 130 11.95 -3.09 -11.65
CA SER A 130 10.77 -2.40 -11.11
C SER A 130 9.67 -3.38 -10.75
N VAL A 131 9.44 -4.41 -11.57
CA VAL A 131 8.49 -5.49 -11.26
C VAL A 131 8.90 -6.26 -10.01
N ALA A 132 10.18 -6.59 -9.87
CA ALA A 132 10.72 -7.27 -8.68
C ALA A 132 10.52 -6.43 -7.41
N ILE A 133 10.90 -5.15 -7.44
CA ILE A 133 10.74 -4.23 -6.30
C ILE A 133 9.25 -4.08 -5.95
N TYR A 134 8.40 -3.84 -6.95
CA TYR A 134 6.95 -3.76 -6.75
C TYR A 134 6.41 -5.02 -6.08
N GLY A 135 6.77 -6.20 -6.59
CA GLY A 135 6.29 -7.47 -6.07
C GLY A 135 6.71 -7.74 -4.63
N VAL A 136 7.98 -7.47 -4.28
CA VAL A 136 8.45 -7.57 -2.89
C VAL A 136 7.71 -6.60 -1.98
N CYS A 137 7.57 -5.34 -2.39
CA CYS A 137 6.84 -4.32 -1.62
C CYS A 137 5.36 -4.67 -1.47
N ALA A 138 4.69 -5.14 -2.51
CA ALA A 138 3.28 -5.53 -2.49
C ALA A 138 3.03 -6.76 -1.61
N ALA A 139 3.94 -7.75 -1.64
CA ALA A 139 3.89 -8.91 -0.76
C ALA A 139 4.11 -8.50 0.70
N ALA A 140 5.13 -7.68 0.99
CA ALA A 140 5.41 -7.16 2.33
C ALA A 140 4.24 -6.30 2.86
N PHE A 141 3.64 -5.48 1.99
CA PHE A 141 2.43 -4.73 2.26
C PHE A 141 1.29 -5.66 2.67
N THR A 142 1.00 -6.70 1.89
CA THR A 142 -0.07 -7.68 2.16
C THR A 142 0.15 -8.39 3.50
N LEU A 143 1.37 -8.86 3.76
CA LEU A 143 1.73 -9.54 5.01
C LEU A 143 1.52 -8.64 6.24
N SER A 144 1.92 -7.37 6.11
CA SER A 144 1.85 -6.37 7.18
C SER A 144 0.42 -5.85 7.38
N LEU A 145 -0.33 -5.61 6.30
CA LEU A 145 -1.68 -5.07 6.32
C LEU A 145 -2.65 -6.05 6.99
N LEU A 146 -2.62 -7.32 6.57
CA LEU A 146 -3.58 -8.34 7.01
C LEU A 146 -3.17 -9.05 8.31
N TYR A 147 -2.02 -8.71 8.90
CA TYR A 147 -1.45 -9.44 10.05
C TYR A 147 -1.41 -10.95 9.82
N LEU A 148 -0.99 -11.34 8.62
CA LEU A 148 -1.20 -12.69 8.10
C LEU A 148 -0.49 -13.76 8.95
N LYS A 149 0.63 -13.40 9.61
CA LYS A 149 1.36 -14.27 10.54
C LYS A 149 0.49 -14.78 11.69
N SER A 150 -0.35 -13.91 12.26
CA SER A 150 -1.23 -14.24 13.39
C SER A 150 -2.58 -14.78 12.91
N LYS A 151 -3.14 -14.19 11.85
CA LYS A 151 -4.50 -14.51 11.39
C LYS A 151 -4.56 -15.72 10.46
N SER A 152 -3.54 -16.01 9.66
CA SER A 152 -3.55 -17.11 8.70
C SER A 152 -2.14 -17.61 8.34
N PRO A 153 -1.53 -18.45 9.20
CA PRO A 153 -0.18 -18.99 8.99
C PRO A 153 0.11 -19.67 7.62
N PRO A 154 -0.80 -20.45 7.00
CA PRO A 154 -0.52 -21.03 5.68
C PRO A 154 -0.44 -19.95 4.59
N HIS A 155 -1.31 -18.93 4.64
CA HIS A 155 -1.30 -17.84 3.67
C HIS A 155 -0.10 -16.91 3.88
N TYR A 156 0.37 -16.76 5.13
CA TYR A 156 1.64 -16.10 5.42
C TYR A 156 2.82 -16.77 4.72
N ARG A 157 2.92 -18.11 4.79
CA ARG A 157 3.97 -18.87 4.10
C ARG A 157 3.88 -18.72 2.58
N MET A 158 2.67 -18.79 2.03
CA MET A 158 2.43 -18.62 0.59
C MET A 158 2.86 -17.23 0.08
N VAL A 159 2.38 -16.14 0.70
CA VAL A 159 2.74 -14.77 0.28
C VAL A 159 4.22 -14.49 0.51
N ARG A 160 4.82 -15.06 1.56
CA ARG A 160 6.27 -14.97 1.78
C ARG A 160 7.08 -15.72 0.71
N ALA A 161 6.61 -16.88 0.25
CA ALA A 161 7.24 -17.59 -0.86
C ALA A 161 7.20 -16.76 -2.16
N VAL A 162 6.06 -16.12 -2.45
CA VAL A 162 5.95 -15.17 -3.57
C VAL A 162 6.93 -14.00 -3.45
N ALA A 163 7.11 -13.44 -2.24
CA ALA A 163 8.11 -12.39 -2.03
C ALA A 163 9.53 -12.87 -2.38
N TRP A 164 9.91 -14.09 -2.01
CA TRP A 164 11.19 -14.69 -2.39
C TRP A 164 11.30 -14.91 -3.90
N LEU A 165 10.22 -15.33 -4.57
CA LEU A 165 10.20 -15.46 -6.03
C LEU A 165 10.45 -14.11 -6.71
N PHE A 166 9.90 -13.00 -6.20
CA PHE A 166 10.22 -11.67 -6.76
C PHE A 166 11.68 -11.24 -6.53
N ILE A 167 12.29 -11.65 -5.42
CA ILE A 167 13.74 -11.44 -5.22
C ILE A 167 14.53 -12.21 -6.29
N MET A 168 14.11 -13.45 -6.59
CA MET A 168 14.71 -14.24 -7.68
C MET A 168 14.47 -13.60 -9.05
N VAL A 169 13.32 -12.98 -9.30
CA VAL A 169 13.06 -12.18 -10.53
C VAL A 169 14.03 -11.01 -10.64
N GLY A 170 14.34 -10.32 -9.54
CA GLY A 170 15.37 -9.28 -9.54
C GLY A 170 16.75 -9.81 -9.88
N GLY A 171 17.10 -10.99 -9.36
CA GLY A 171 18.37 -11.67 -9.65
C GLY A 171 18.49 -12.21 -11.07
N SER A 172 17.38 -12.66 -11.68
CA SER A 172 17.40 -13.28 -13.01
C SER A 172 17.88 -12.33 -14.10
N VAL A 173 17.72 -11.02 -13.89
CA VAL A 173 18.21 -9.93 -14.77
C VAL A 173 19.73 -10.01 -15.00
N PHE A 174 20.50 -10.62 -14.10
CA PHE A 174 21.96 -10.70 -14.21
C PHE A 174 22.47 -12.06 -14.70
N VAL A 175 21.61 -13.08 -14.73
CA VAL A 175 22.03 -14.48 -14.93
C VAL A 175 21.40 -15.10 -16.16
N VAL A 176 20.18 -14.70 -16.52
CA VAL A 176 19.37 -15.34 -17.55
C VAL A 176 19.15 -14.37 -18.72
N ALA A 177 19.00 -14.92 -19.93
CA ALA A 177 18.58 -14.14 -21.08
C ALA A 177 17.24 -13.41 -20.81
N TYR A 178 17.12 -12.21 -21.39
CA TYR A 178 16.04 -11.27 -21.09
C TYR A 178 14.64 -11.87 -21.33
N GLU A 179 14.47 -12.66 -22.40
CA GLU A 179 13.19 -13.31 -22.74
C GLU A 179 12.66 -14.21 -21.62
N TYR A 180 13.51 -15.09 -21.09
CA TYR A 180 13.14 -15.98 -19.98
C TYR A 180 12.88 -15.20 -18.70
N ALA A 181 13.63 -14.12 -18.44
CA ALA A 181 13.41 -13.27 -17.29
C ALA A 181 12.04 -12.56 -17.35
N VAL A 182 11.60 -12.12 -18.53
CA VAL A 182 10.25 -11.54 -18.74
C VAL A 182 9.15 -12.57 -18.51
N ILE A 183 9.28 -13.78 -19.06
CA ILE A 183 8.30 -14.86 -18.85
C ILE A 183 8.21 -15.23 -17.37
N PHE A 184 9.37 -15.40 -16.72
CA PHE A 184 9.45 -15.70 -15.28
C PHE A 184 8.78 -14.62 -14.44
N ALA A 185 9.06 -13.33 -14.70
CA ALA A 185 8.41 -12.21 -14.04
C ALA A 185 6.88 -12.24 -14.21
N GLY A 186 6.39 -12.51 -15.43
CA GLY A 186 4.97 -12.62 -15.73
C GLY A 186 4.27 -13.72 -14.94
N VAL A 187 4.87 -14.92 -14.88
CA VAL A 187 4.34 -16.04 -14.07
C VAL A 187 4.29 -15.67 -12.59
N VAL A 188 5.35 -15.08 -12.05
CA VAL A 188 5.40 -14.66 -10.64
C VAL A 188 4.38 -13.56 -10.33
N CYS A 189 4.11 -12.64 -11.27
CA CYS A 189 3.04 -11.65 -11.14
C CYS A 189 1.65 -12.29 -11.02
N ILE A 190 1.35 -13.30 -11.84
CA ILE A 190 0.07 -14.03 -11.77
C ILE A 190 -0.04 -14.75 -10.43
N LEU A 191 1.02 -15.47 -10.02
CA LEU A 191 1.07 -16.15 -8.71
C LEU A 191 0.86 -15.16 -7.57
N SER A 192 1.45 -13.97 -7.66
CA SER A 192 1.27 -12.90 -6.67
C SER A 192 -0.17 -12.45 -6.56
N ALA A 193 -0.81 -12.12 -7.69
CA ALA A 193 -2.20 -11.68 -7.70
C ALA A 193 -3.14 -12.77 -7.13
N VAL A 194 -2.95 -14.03 -7.53
CA VAL A 194 -3.71 -15.17 -7.01
C VAL A 194 -3.49 -15.34 -5.51
N SER A 195 -2.23 -15.28 -5.05
CA SER A 195 -1.89 -15.41 -3.64
C SER A 195 -2.51 -14.28 -2.79
N GLY A 196 -2.56 -13.06 -3.33
CA GLY A 196 -3.19 -11.89 -2.70
C GLY A 196 -4.71 -12.06 -2.57
N VAL A 197 -5.38 -12.54 -3.62
CA VAL A 197 -6.82 -12.84 -3.59
C VAL A 197 -7.13 -13.93 -2.58
N LEU A 198 -6.36 -15.02 -2.55
CA LEU A 198 -6.54 -16.12 -1.60
C LEU A 198 -6.31 -15.65 -0.15
N ALA A 199 -5.23 -14.92 0.10
CA ALA A 199 -4.93 -14.35 1.42
C ALA A 199 -6.02 -13.36 1.88
N GLY A 200 -6.50 -12.51 0.98
CA GLY A 200 -7.61 -11.60 1.23
C GLY A 200 -8.91 -12.34 1.56
N ARG A 201 -9.28 -13.36 0.77
CA ARG A 201 -10.49 -14.17 1.04
C ARG A 201 -10.42 -14.89 2.38
N ALA A 202 -9.27 -15.48 2.72
CA ALA A 202 -9.09 -16.20 3.98
C ALA A 202 -9.19 -15.29 5.21
N THR A 203 -8.75 -14.03 5.10
CA THR A 203 -8.82 -13.05 6.19
C THR A 203 -10.15 -12.32 6.25
N LEU A 204 -10.82 -12.10 5.12
CA LEU A 204 -12.17 -11.57 5.06
C LEU A 204 -13.16 -12.49 5.78
N ARG A 205 -13.04 -13.82 5.60
CA ARG A 205 -13.81 -14.83 6.35
C ARG A 205 -13.58 -14.77 7.87
N LYS A 206 -12.49 -14.14 8.32
CA LYS A 206 -12.14 -13.93 9.74
C LYS A 206 -12.51 -12.53 10.23
N GLY A 207 -13.35 -11.80 9.50
CA GLY A 207 -13.88 -10.50 9.89
C GLY A 207 -12.98 -9.30 9.56
N GLN A 208 -11.88 -9.47 8.81
CA GLN A 208 -11.06 -8.34 8.36
C GLN A 208 -11.65 -7.67 7.12
N ILE A 209 -12.50 -6.66 7.33
CA ILE A 209 -13.18 -5.92 6.25
C ILE A 209 -12.18 -5.29 5.27
N GLN A 210 -11.03 -4.82 5.73
CA GLN A 210 -9.94 -4.25 4.91
C GLN A 210 -9.48 -5.15 3.76
N ALA A 211 -9.60 -6.47 3.94
CA ALA A 211 -9.17 -7.45 2.93
C ALA A 211 -9.94 -7.31 1.60
N ARG A 212 -11.16 -6.77 1.61
CA ARG A 212 -11.97 -6.56 0.39
C ARG A 212 -11.29 -5.66 -0.63
N TYR A 213 -10.63 -4.61 -0.16
CA TYR A 213 -9.93 -3.66 -1.02
C TYR A 213 -8.70 -4.32 -1.65
N LEU A 214 -7.99 -5.15 -0.89
CA LEU A 214 -6.84 -5.91 -1.39
C LEU A 214 -7.25 -6.95 -2.45
N ILE A 215 -8.37 -7.65 -2.25
CA ILE A 215 -8.92 -8.58 -3.25
C ILE A 215 -9.25 -7.82 -4.53
N LEU A 216 -9.99 -6.73 -4.43
CA LEU A 216 -10.40 -5.94 -5.60
C LEU A 216 -9.19 -5.41 -6.36
N ALA A 217 -8.18 -4.90 -5.64
CA ALA A 217 -6.97 -4.37 -6.25
C ALA A 217 -6.15 -5.45 -6.99
N ASN A 218 -6.03 -6.65 -6.41
CA ASN A 218 -5.35 -7.78 -7.06
C ASN A 218 -6.12 -8.31 -8.28
N ILE A 219 -7.46 -8.27 -8.26
CA ILE A 219 -8.28 -8.64 -9.43
C ILE A 219 -8.12 -7.59 -10.54
N THR A 220 -8.20 -6.29 -10.21
CA THR A 220 -8.06 -5.22 -11.20
C THR A 220 -6.71 -5.27 -11.90
N ILE A 221 -5.61 -5.50 -11.17
CA ILE A 221 -4.29 -5.61 -11.80
C ILE A 221 -4.14 -6.89 -12.63
N LEU A 222 -4.73 -8.01 -12.20
CA LEU A 222 -4.74 -9.25 -12.97
C LEU A 222 -5.46 -9.07 -14.32
N ILE A 223 -6.66 -8.49 -14.31
CA ILE A 223 -7.45 -8.21 -15.52
C ILE A 223 -6.68 -7.24 -16.43
N SER A 224 -6.14 -6.16 -15.87
CA SER A 224 -5.40 -5.16 -16.65
C SER A 224 -4.14 -5.75 -17.30
N GLY A 225 -3.44 -6.64 -16.59
CA GLY A 225 -2.28 -7.37 -17.10
C GLY A 225 -2.64 -8.35 -18.22
N LEU A 226 -3.74 -9.10 -18.06
CA LEU A 226 -4.22 -10.03 -19.10
C LEU A 226 -4.62 -9.28 -20.38
N ILE A 227 -5.34 -8.17 -20.27
CA ILE A 227 -5.71 -7.33 -21.42
C ILE A 227 -4.45 -6.75 -22.09
N PHE A 228 -3.48 -6.29 -21.29
CA PHE A 228 -2.22 -5.77 -21.81
C PHE A 228 -1.44 -6.83 -22.61
N ILE A 229 -1.32 -8.05 -22.09
CA ILE A 229 -0.67 -9.16 -22.79
C ILE A 229 -1.44 -9.52 -24.06
N ALA A 230 -2.77 -9.65 -24.00
CA ALA A 230 -3.60 -9.96 -25.16
C ALA A 230 -3.47 -8.90 -26.28
N ASN A 231 -3.37 -7.62 -25.90
CA ASN A 231 -3.13 -6.54 -26.86
C ASN A 231 -1.73 -6.61 -27.48
N LYS A 232 -0.69 -6.91 -26.68
CA LYS A 232 0.69 -7.06 -27.17
C LYS A 232 0.90 -8.30 -28.04
N SER A 233 0.11 -9.35 -27.84
CA SER A 233 0.11 -10.55 -28.69
C SER A 233 -0.70 -10.40 -29.98
N GLY A 234 -1.32 -9.23 -30.22
CA GLY A 234 -2.12 -8.98 -31.43
C GLY A 234 -3.50 -9.63 -31.45
N ILE A 235 -3.93 -10.26 -30.34
CA ILE A 235 -5.24 -10.94 -30.23
C ILE A 235 -6.38 -9.92 -30.17
N MET A 236 -6.13 -8.73 -29.61
CA MET A 236 -7.15 -7.71 -29.37
C MET A 236 -6.82 -6.41 -30.12
N SER A 237 -7.85 -5.74 -30.65
CA SER A 237 -7.69 -4.48 -31.38
C SER A 237 -7.09 -3.36 -30.53
N LEU A 238 -6.27 -2.52 -31.17
CA LEU A 238 -5.59 -1.40 -30.54
C LEU A 238 -6.54 -0.19 -30.46
N ASN A 239 -7.28 -0.10 -29.36
CA ASN A 239 -8.13 1.03 -29.03
C ASN A 239 -7.44 1.90 -27.95
N TRP A 240 -7.90 3.15 -27.77
CA TRP A 240 -7.32 4.04 -26.75
C TRP A 240 -7.37 3.42 -25.33
N LEU A 241 -8.46 2.72 -25.00
CA LEU A 241 -8.60 2.07 -23.70
C LEU A 241 -7.65 0.87 -23.54
N THR A 242 -7.53 -0.01 -24.54
CA THR A 242 -6.64 -1.18 -24.47
C THR A 242 -5.17 -0.75 -24.45
N ALA A 243 -4.82 0.36 -25.11
CA ALA A 243 -3.49 0.95 -25.05
C ALA A 243 -3.15 1.56 -23.67
N ASN A 244 -4.15 2.06 -22.93
CA ASN A 244 -3.97 2.71 -21.62
C ASN A 244 -4.48 1.88 -20.43
N ILE A 245 -4.84 0.60 -20.65
CA ILE A 245 -5.44 -0.24 -19.61
C ILE A 245 -4.50 -0.45 -18.42
N LEU A 246 -3.19 -0.53 -18.68
CA LEU A 246 -2.20 -0.81 -17.66
C LEU A 246 -2.00 0.39 -16.71
N PRO A 247 -1.77 1.64 -17.19
CA PRO A 247 -1.83 2.83 -16.34
C PRO A 247 -3.13 2.97 -15.53
N VAL A 248 -4.27 2.71 -16.16
CA VAL A 248 -5.59 2.76 -15.50
C VAL A 248 -5.67 1.71 -14.39
N GLY A 249 -5.27 0.48 -14.65
CA GLY A 249 -5.23 -0.61 -13.66
C GLY A 249 -4.37 -0.28 -12.46
N PHE A 250 -3.18 0.29 -12.68
CA PHE A 250 -2.31 0.74 -11.60
C PHE A 250 -2.90 1.92 -10.81
N MET A 251 -3.59 2.87 -11.45
CA MET A 251 -4.31 3.93 -10.73
C MET A 251 -5.35 3.35 -9.78
N PHE A 252 -6.18 2.40 -10.25
CA PHE A 252 -7.15 1.72 -9.39
C PHE A 252 -6.47 0.96 -8.25
N LEU A 253 -5.37 0.23 -8.52
CA LEU A 253 -4.58 -0.46 -7.50
C LEU A 253 -4.11 0.50 -6.40
N VAL A 254 -3.50 1.63 -6.78
CA VAL A 254 -2.95 2.64 -5.86
C VAL A 254 -4.06 3.22 -4.97
N VAL A 255 -5.21 3.56 -5.57
CA VAL A 255 -6.39 4.08 -4.84
C VAL A 255 -6.96 3.03 -3.89
N LEU A 256 -7.14 1.79 -4.34
CA LEU A 256 -7.71 0.72 -3.52
C LEU A 256 -6.82 0.35 -2.34
N PHE A 257 -5.50 0.31 -2.53
CA PHE A 257 -4.55 0.13 -1.44
C PHE A 257 -4.57 1.31 -0.45
N SER A 258 -4.75 2.54 -0.92
CA SER A 258 -4.93 3.71 -0.05
C SER A 258 -6.20 3.59 0.81
N PHE A 259 -7.32 3.14 0.23
CA PHE A 259 -8.53 2.84 1.01
C PHE A 259 -8.33 1.73 2.03
N ALA A 260 -7.57 0.68 1.68
CA ALA A 260 -7.24 -0.39 2.63
C ALA A 260 -6.45 0.14 3.84
N LEU A 261 -5.51 1.07 3.62
CA LEU A 261 -4.76 1.74 4.68
C LEU A 261 -5.63 2.71 5.50
N ALA A 262 -6.52 3.46 4.87
CA ALA A 262 -7.41 4.38 5.57
C ALA A 262 -8.37 3.63 6.52
N ASP A 263 -8.97 2.53 6.04
CA ASP A 263 -9.85 1.69 6.85
C ASP A 263 -9.10 1.04 8.02
N ARG A 264 -7.81 0.76 7.83
CA ARG A 264 -6.91 0.33 8.89
C ARG A 264 -6.70 1.36 9.98
N ILE A 265 -6.37 2.61 9.63
CA ILE A 265 -6.25 3.69 10.63
C ILE A 265 -7.53 3.80 11.44
N ASN A 266 -8.67 3.76 10.76
CA ASN A 266 -9.97 3.85 11.41
C ASN A 266 -10.20 2.69 12.38
N GLN A 267 -9.80 1.47 12.03
CA GLN A 267 -9.88 0.32 12.93
C GLN A 267 -8.95 0.47 14.14
N GLU A 268 -7.69 0.86 13.95
CA GLU A 268 -6.74 1.07 15.04
C GLU A 268 -7.21 2.20 15.99
N ARG A 269 -7.79 3.28 15.44
CA ARG A 269 -8.41 4.35 16.23
C ARG A 269 -9.59 3.85 17.04
N ARG A 270 -10.49 3.04 16.45
CA ARG A 270 -11.63 2.44 17.17
C ARG A 270 -11.17 1.52 18.30
N GLN A 271 -10.13 0.71 18.08
CA GLN A 271 -9.56 -0.15 19.11
C GLN A 271 -8.94 0.64 20.26
N LYS A 272 -8.15 1.69 19.95
CA LYS A 272 -7.60 2.60 20.97
C LYS A 272 -8.69 3.30 21.76
N PHE A 273 -9.75 3.78 21.09
CA PHE A 273 -10.88 4.43 21.75
C PHE A 273 -11.65 3.46 22.66
N ALA A 274 -11.91 2.24 22.20
CA ALA A 274 -12.56 1.21 23.01
C ALA A 274 -11.72 0.81 24.24
N ALA A 275 -10.41 0.63 24.06
CA ALA A 275 -9.49 0.34 25.17
C ALA A 275 -9.43 1.49 26.19
N ARG A 276 -9.40 2.75 25.72
CA ARG A 276 -9.45 3.93 26.59
C ARG A 276 -10.76 4.02 27.38
N ASN A 277 -11.90 3.77 26.73
CA ASN A 277 -13.19 3.75 27.42
C ASN A 277 -13.30 2.60 28.43
N GLN A 278 -12.71 1.45 28.13
CA GLN A 278 -12.68 0.32 29.06
C GLN A 278 -11.79 0.63 30.28
N ALA A 279 -10.62 1.26 30.07
CA ALA A 279 -9.78 1.73 31.15
C ALA A 279 -10.50 2.76 32.04
N LEU A 280 -11.17 3.75 31.43
CA LEU A 280 -11.94 4.76 32.16
C LEU A 280 -13.08 4.13 32.98
N ARG A 281 -13.79 3.15 32.42
CA ARG A 281 -14.85 2.43 33.15
C ARG A 281 -14.30 1.62 34.31
N ASN A 282 -13.13 1.01 34.16
CA ASN A 282 -12.47 0.27 35.24
C ASN A 282 -12.01 1.22 36.35
N GLU A 283 -11.49 2.40 36.00
CA GLU A 283 -11.11 3.45 36.96
C GLU A 283 -12.32 3.99 37.73
N GLN A 284 -13.44 4.27 37.03
CA GLN A 284 -14.70 4.66 37.67
C GLN A 284 -15.22 3.60 38.65
N ARG A 285 -15.20 2.32 38.25
CA ARG A 285 -15.60 1.22 39.14
C ARG A 285 -14.71 1.13 40.37
N ALA A 286 -13.39 1.25 40.20
CA ALA A 286 -12.46 1.25 41.32
C ALA A 286 -12.68 2.45 42.25
N HIS A 287 -12.99 3.63 41.70
CA HIS A 287 -13.33 4.82 42.48
C HIS A 287 -14.64 4.63 43.26
N ASP A 288 -15.69 4.10 42.63
CA ASP A 288 -16.98 3.82 43.28
C ASP A 288 -16.84 2.76 44.38
N GLU A 289 -16.04 1.72 44.16
CA GLU A 289 -15.72 0.71 45.18
C GLU A 289 -14.94 1.32 46.36
N HIS A 290 -13.97 2.19 46.07
CA HIS A 290 -13.21 2.90 47.10
C HIS A 290 -14.11 3.84 47.92
N GLU A 291 -15.00 4.60 47.27
CA GLU A 291 -15.98 5.42 47.99
C GLU A 291 -16.89 4.57 48.87
N ARG A 292 -17.39 3.43 48.38
CA ARG A 292 -18.22 2.53 49.18
C ARG A 292 -17.46 1.97 50.39
N PHE A 293 -16.19 1.61 50.21
CA PHE A 293 -15.34 1.15 51.29
C PHE A 293 -15.13 2.24 52.35
N LEU A 294 -14.82 3.48 51.93
CA LEU A 294 -14.68 4.62 52.84
C LEU A 294 -15.98 4.93 53.59
N ARG A 295 -17.13 4.89 52.90
CA ARG A 295 -18.45 5.07 53.55
C ARG A 295 -18.72 3.99 54.59
N ALA A 296 -18.45 2.73 54.26
CA ALA A 296 -18.62 1.61 55.20
C ALA A 296 -17.69 1.75 56.43
N GLN A 297 -16.43 2.15 56.23
CA GLN A 297 -15.52 2.45 57.35
C GLN A 297 -16.02 3.61 58.21
N TYR A 298 -16.50 4.68 57.57
CA TYR A 298 -17.04 5.84 58.26
C TYR A 298 -18.26 5.47 59.10
N GLU A 299 -19.22 4.72 58.54
CA GLU A 299 -20.40 4.22 59.24
C GLU A 299 -20.02 3.33 60.43
N ALA A 300 -19.11 2.38 60.24
CA ALA A 300 -18.62 1.52 61.32
C ALA A 300 -17.95 2.33 62.45
N LYS A 301 -17.17 3.36 62.10
CA LYS A 301 -16.53 4.23 63.10
C LYS A 301 -17.54 5.06 63.87
N VAL A 302 -18.58 5.56 63.19
CA VAL A 302 -19.69 6.30 63.83
C VAL A 302 -20.47 5.38 64.78
N GLU A 303 -20.75 4.14 64.38
CA GLU A 303 -21.38 3.15 65.27
C GLU A 303 -20.54 2.85 66.51
N GLU A 304 -19.23 2.64 66.34
CA GLU A 304 -18.30 2.43 67.46
C GLU A 304 -18.28 3.61 68.43
N LEU A 305 -18.25 4.84 67.91
CA LEU A 305 -18.30 6.07 68.72
C LEU A 305 -19.61 6.20 69.49
N ASN A 306 -20.74 5.90 68.85
CA ASN A 306 -22.06 5.90 69.48
C ASN A 306 -22.18 4.81 70.56
N ALA A 307 -21.63 3.62 70.32
CA ALA A 307 -21.60 2.53 71.30
C ALA A 307 -20.73 2.91 72.52
N ASN A 308 -19.55 3.48 72.29
CA ASN A 308 -18.67 3.98 73.36
C ASN A 308 -19.35 5.09 74.17
N ARG A 309 -20.03 6.03 73.52
CA ARG A 309 -20.78 7.09 74.20
C ARG A 309 -21.88 6.53 75.10
N LYS A 310 -22.68 5.56 74.62
CA LYS A 310 -23.68 4.86 75.42
C LYS A 310 -23.06 4.13 76.62
N LEU A 311 -21.92 3.47 76.43
CA LEU A 311 -21.16 2.82 77.51
C LEU A 311 -20.68 3.83 78.57
N HIS A 312 -20.18 4.99 78.14
CA HIS A 312 -19.77 6.07 79.04
C HIS A 312 -20.96 6.64 79.82
N GLU A 313 -22.09 6.88 79.16
CA GLU A 313 -23.33 7.34 79.80
C GLU A 313 -23.84 6.30 80.83
N GLN A 314 -23.84 5.01 80.48
CA GLN A 314 -24.20 3.93 81.41
C GLN A 314 -23.24 3.83 82.61
N ARG A 315 -21.93 3.98 82.39
CA ARG A 315 -20.94 4.00 83.48
C ARG A 315 -21.09 5.21 84.37
N ALA A 316 -21.39 6.38 83.81
CA ALA A 316 -21.67 7.59 84.57
C ALA A 316 -22.94 7.44 85.42
N ASP A 317 -24.01 6.90 84.83
CA ASP A 317 -25.29 6.66 85.52
C ASP A 317 -25.15 5.59 86.62
N SER A 318 -24.38 4.53 86.35
CA SER A 318 -24.05 3.51 87.36
C SER A 318 -23.18 4.07 88.49
N ARG A 319 -22.18 4.91 88.19
CA ARG A 319 -21.37 5.58 89.22
C ARG A 319 -22.21 6.53 90.05
N ALA A 320 -23.04 7.35 89.42
CA ALA A 320 -23.96 8.26 90.13
C ALA A 320 -24.90 7.48 91.07
N LYS A 321 -25.43 6.33 90.63
CA LYS A 321 -26.22 5.44 91.49
C LYS A 321 -25.40 4.86 92.65
N SER A 322 -24.17 4.41 92.40
CA SER A 322 -23.29 3.88 93.46
C SER A 322 -22.89 4.96 94.47
N GLU A 323 -22.62 6.18 94.01
CA GLU A 323 -22.23 7.33 94.84
C GLU A 323 -23.43 7.83 95.67
N PHE A 324 -24.63 7.87 95.07
CA PHE A 324 -25.90 8.14 95.78
C PHE A 324 -26.20 7.09 96.86
N LEU A 325 -25.97 5.81 96.57
CA LEU A 325 -26.13 4.73 97.56
C LEU A 325 -25.09 4.81 98.68
N ALA A 326 -23.86 5.24 98.38
CA ALA A 326 -22.80 5.42 99.37
C ALA A 326 -23.02 6.67 100.27
N THR A 327 -23.67 7.72 99.77
CA THR A 327 -24.02 8.91 100.58
C THR A 327 -25.24 8.69 101.46
N MET A 328 -26.12 7.75 101.12
CA MET A 328 -27.29 7.35 101.94
C MET A 328 -26.94 6.36 103.07
N SER A 329 -25.74 5.80 103.12
CA SER A 329 -25.32 4.84 104.15
C SER A 329 -24.51 5.45 105.30
N HIS A 330 -24.48 6.78 105.42
CA HIS A 330 -23.87 7.53 106.51
C HIS A 330 -24.92 8.37 107.24
#